data_AF-A0A917XNS2-F1
#
_entry.id   AF-A0A917XNS2-F1
#
_cell.length_a   1.000
_cell.length_b   1.000
_cell.length_c   1.000
_cell.angle_alpha   90.00
_cell.angle_beta   90.00
_cell.angle_gamma   90.00
#
_symmetry.space_group_name_H-M   'P 1'
#
loop_
_entity.id
_entity.type
_entity.pdbx_description
1 polymer ?
#
loop_
_entity_poly.entity_id
_entity_poly.type
_entity_poly.pdbx_seq_one_letter_code
_entity_poly.pdbx_strand_id
1 'polypeptide(L)'
;MRLYDAEMASYAKDRRCTAMAEALVPLLRRSCPEDTGGYGGSYQVNLDDEEAVGLGGVELIRAAMRKAARQLGWKVTTIGWIGTRFGTMVAIQDTRDVPEEYRPVIDAAMEQRMGAALAKAWGESDEAPVERGSVALMTQEFRAAVAAAEA
;
A
#
# COMPACT_ATOMS: atom_id res chain seq x y z
N MET A 1 15.09 20.64 -8.88
CA MET A 1 13.97 20.45 -7.94
C MET A 1 12.88 19.70 -8.69
N ARG A 2 12.69 18.40 -8.42
CA ARG A 2 11.72 17.59 -9.16
C ARG A 2 10.32 18.00 -8.71
N LEU A 3 9.36 18.10 -9.64
CA LEU A 3 7.96 18.47 -9.39
C LEU A 3 7.33 17.72 -8.18
N TYR A 4 7.78 16.47 -7.95
CA TYR A 4 7.40 15.63 -6.81
C TYR A 4 7.73 16.18 -5.41
N ASP A 5 8.79 16.97 -5.25
CA ASP A 5 9.21 17.49 -3.94
C ASP A 5 8.37 18.68 -3.49
N ALA A 6 7.95 19.52 -4.44
CA ALA A 6 7.10 20.69 -4.17
C ALA A 6 5.67 20.29 -3.80
N GLU A 7 5.12 19.29 -4.49
CA GLU A 7 3.79 18.76 -4.19
C GLU A 7 3.75 18.03 -2.83
N MET A 8 4.84 17.35 -2.46
CA MET A 8 4.98 16.76 -1.12
C MET A 8 5.06 17.81 0.00
N ALA A 9 5.70 18.95 -0.26
CA ALA A 9 5.69 20.05 0.69
C ALA A 9 4.28 20.61 0.90
N SER A 10 3.41 20.57 -0.13
CA SER A 10 2.00 20.97 -0.05
C SER A 10 1.20 20.08 0.91
N TYR A 11 1.34 18.75 0.78
CA TYR A 11 0.61 17.80 1.63
C TYR A 11 1.22 17.60 3.03
N ALA A 12 2.44 18.07 3.29
CA ALA A 12 3.11 17.87 4.58
C ALA A 12 2.31 18.40 5.78
N LYS A 13 1.52 19.47 5.56
CA LYS A 13 0.66 20.11 6.55
C LYS A 13 -0.85 19.82 6.35
N ASP A 14 -1.23 19.05 5.33
CA ASP A 14 -2.63 18.67 5.14
C ASP A 14 -3.03 17.70 6.25
N ARG A 15 -4.09 18.05 6.99
CA ARG A 15 -4.62 17.26 8.10
C ARG A 15 -5.14 15.91 7.63
N ARG A 16 -5.78 15.84 6.46
CA ARG A 16 -6.29 14.59 5.87
C ARG A 16 -5.15 13.64 5.54
N CYS A 17 -4.10 14.16 4.91
CA CYS A 17 -2.88 13.39 4.64
C CYS A 17 -2.24 12.86 5.93
N THR A 18 -2.22 13.67 7.00
CA THR A 18 -1.66 13.27 8.29
C THR A 18 -2.48 12.17 8.97
N ALA A 19 -3.80 12.34 9.07
CA ALA A 19 -4.69 11.35 9.66
C ALA A 19 -4.65 10.02 8.89
N MET A 20 -4.71 10.07 7.56
CA MET A 20 -4.59 8.88 6.71
C MET A 20 -3.23 8.19 6.86
N ALA A 21 -2.14 8.97 6.96
CA ALA A 21 -0.82 8.40 7.18
C ALA A 21 -0.72 7.68 8.53
N GLU A 22 -1.27 8.25 9.60
CA GLU A 22 -1.30 7.61 10.93
C GLU A 22 -2.09 6.30 10.91
N ALA A 23 -3.25 6.28 10.24
CA ALA A 23 -4.06 5.08 10.04
C ALA A 23 -3.33 3.98 9.23
N LEU A 24 -2.48 4.38 8.28
CA LEU A 24 -1.71 3.46 7.43
C LEU A 24 -0.51 2.82 8.13
N VAL A 25 0.11 3.46 9.13
CA VAL A 25 1.32 2.92 9.80
C VAL A 25 1.14 1.46 10.28
N PRO A 26 0.09 1.09 11.03
CA PRO A 26 -0.09 -0.29 11.47
C PRO A 26 -0.36 -1.25 10.30
N LEU A 27 -0.98 -0.79 9.21
CA LEU A 27 -1.25 -1.60 8.01
C LEU A 27 0.06 -1.92 7.27
N LEU A 28 0.90 -0.91 7.05
CA LEU A 28 2.20 -1.07 6.40
C LEU A 28 3.14 -1.95 7.22
N ARG A 29 3.14 -1.83 8.56
CA ARG A 29 3.95 -2.70 9.41
C ARG A 29 3.54 -4.17 9.29
N ARG A 30 2.24 -4.46 9.20
CA ARG A 30 1.73 -5.83 9.03
C ARG A 30 1.93 -6.39 7.62
N SER A 31 2.21 -5.54 6.64
CA SER A 31 2.40 -5.96 5.25
C SER A 31 3.83 -6.46 4.96
N CYS A 32 4.78 -6.18 5.85
CA CYS A 32 6.06 -6.87 5.90
C CYS A 32 5.84 -8.37 6.11
N PRO A 33 6.54 -9.25 5.38
CA PRO A 33 6.53 -10.67 5.70
C PRO A 33 7.01 -10.91 7.14
N GLU A 34 6.54 -12.00 7.74
CA GLU A 34 6.94 -12.36 9.10
C GLU A 34 8.43 -12.73 9.14
N ASP A 35 9.07 -12.51 10.28
CA ASP A 35 10.50 -12.82 10.51
C ASP A 35 11.51 -12.10 9.59
N THR A 36 11.11 -11.02 8.90
CA THR A 36 12.02 -10.23 8.05
C THR A 36 12.56 -8.97 8.73
N GLY A 37 12.40 -8.83 10.05
CA GLY A 37 12.79 -7.60 10.77
C GLY A 37 12.08 -6.33 10.26
N GLY A 38 10.95 -6.47 9.56
CA GLY A 38 10.21 -5.36 8.95
C GLY A 38 10.70 -4.93 7.56
N TYR A 39 11.50 -5.76 6.87
CA TYR A 39 11.91 -5.54 5.48
C TYR A 39 10.93 -6.18 4.48
N GLY A 40 10.98 -5.71 3.22
CA GLY A 40 10.24 -6.32 2.10
C GLY A 40 8.74 -6.01 2.11
N GLY A 41 8.31 -5.00 2.87
CA GLY A 41 6.91 -4.59 2.93
C GLY A 41 6.43 -4.00 1.61
N SER A 42 5.21 -4.36 1.21
CA SER A 42 4.49 -3.74 0.10
C SER A 42 3.02 -3.61 0.46
N TYR A 43 2.34 -2.63 -0.14
CA TYR A 43 0.92 -2.39 0.11
C TYR A 43 0.27 -1.81 -1.13
N GLN A 44 -0.90 -2.31 -1.49
CA GLN A 44 -1.68 -1.83 -2.63
C GLN A 44 -3.14 -1.70 -2.24
N VAL A 45 -3.76 -0.61 -2.71
CA VAL A 45 -5.20 -0.39 -2.62
C VAL A 45 -5.77 -0.18 -4.02
N ASN A 46 -6.96 -0.75 -4.25
CA ASN A 46 -7.76 -0.53 -5.45
C ASN A 46 -9.10 0.06 -5.01
N LEU A 47 -9.35 1.33 -5.35
CA LEU A 47 -10.55 2.07 -4.97
C LEU A 47 -11.37 2.37 -6.21
N ASP A 48 -12.68 2.54 -6.04
CA ASP A 48 -13.47 3.14 -7.11
C ASP A 48 -12.98 4.58 -7.35
N ASP A 49 -13.07 5.09 -8.58
CA ASP A 49 -12.53 6.41 -8.91
C ASP A 49 -13.20 7.53 -8.09
N GLU A 50 -14.51 7.43 -7.84
CA GLU A 50 -15.25 8.36 -6.99
C GLU A 50 -14.79 8.31 -5.52
N GLU A 51 -14.52 7.11 -5.01
CA GLU A 51 -13.99 6.91 -3.66
C GLU A 51 -12.60 7.56 -3.53
N ALA A 52 -11.72 7.33 -4.49
CA ALA A 52 -10.40 7.94 -4.50
C ALA A 52 -10.48 9.48 -4.56
N VAL A 53 -11.39 10.05 -5.36
CA VAL A 53 -11.64 11.50 -5.40
C VAL A 53 -12.15 12.02 -4.05
N GLY A 54 -13.07 11.31 -3.40
CA GLY A 54 -13.59 11.65 -2.08
C GLY A 54 -12.48 11.73 -1.00
N LEU A 55 -11.47 10.87 -1.12
CA LEU A 55 -10.29 10.86 -0.26
C LEU A 55 -9.23 11.92 -0.61
N GLY A 56 -9.50 12.78 -1.60
CA GLY A 56 -8.58 13.84 -2.05
C GLY A 56 -7.67 13.44 -3.22
N GLY A 57 -7.99 12.34 -3.90
CA GLY A 57 -7.34 11.88 -5.12
C GLY A 57 -6.06 11.06 -4.90
N VAL A 58 -5.55 10.51 -6.01
CA VAL A 58 -4.36 9.65 -6.03
C VAL A 58 -3.16 10.28 -5.34
N GLU A 59 -2.91 11.56 -5.55
CA GLU A 59 -1.71 12.21 -5.01
C GLU A 59 -1.74 12.39 -3.49
N LEU A 60 -2.92 12.64 -2.90
CA LEU A 60 -3.07 12.68 -1.44
C LEU A 60 -2.84 11.29 -0.85
N ILE A 61 -3.46 10.25 -1.43
CA ILE A 61 -3.29 8.86 -0.98
C ILE A 61 -1.81 8.43 -1.06
N ARG A 62 -1.14 8.73 -2.18
CA ARG A 62 0.30 8.48 -2.35
C ARG A 62 1.15 9.25 -1.34
N ALA A 63 0.79 10.49 -1.03
CA ALA A 63 1.49 11.29 -0.03
C ALA A 63 1.33 10.68 1.37
N ALA A 64 0.13 10.25 1.74
CA ALA A 64 -0.15 9.60 3.01
C ALA A 64 0.61 8.27 3.16
N MET A 65 0.59 7.40 2.13
CA MET A 65 1.37 6.16 2.12
C MET A 65 2.87 6.41 2.29
N ARG A 66 3.44 7.39 1.57
CA ARG A 66 4.86 7.75 1.71
C ARG A 66 5.17 8.27 3.10
N LYS A 67 4.29 9.11 3.66
CA LYS A 67 4.46 9.64 5.02
C LYS A 67 4.44 8.51 6.04
N ALA A 68 3.50 7.57 5.94
CA ALA A 68 3.41 6.41 6.82
C ALA A 68 4.66 5.50 6.70
N ALA A 69 5.07 5.17 5.48
CA ALA A 69 6.24 4.31 5.24
C ALA A 69 7.56 4.93 5.75
N ARG A 70 7.71 6.26 5.61
CA ARG A 70 8.86 6.99 6.17
C ARG A 70 8.92 6.92 7.69
N GLN A 71 7.79 6.88 8.38
CA GLN A 71 7.77 6.66 9.85
C GLN A 71 8.26 5.26 10.23
N LEU A 72 8.17 4.29 9.32
CA LEU A 72 8.73 2.94 9.48
C LEU A 72 10.19 2.84 9.00
N GLY A 73 10.80 3.96 8.59
CA GLY A 73 12.17 3.99 8.07
C GLY A 73 12.32 3.38 6.68
N TRP A 74 11.23 3.16 5.94
CA TRP A 74 11.30 2.59 4.58
C TRP A 74 11.93 3.56 3.59
N LYS A 75 12.67 3.00 2.63
CA LYS A 75 13.01 3.66 1.37
C LYS A 75 11.94 3.24 0.37
N VAL A 76 11.31 4.16 -0.36
CA VAL A 76 10.03 3.82 -1.02
C VAL A 76 9.99 4.14 -2.50
N THR A 77 9.32 3.24 -3.23
CA THR A 77 8.76 3.51 -4.55
C THR A 77 7.23 3.49 -4.43
N THR A 78 6.56 4.40 -5.14
CA THR A 78 5.09 4.46 -5.19
C THR A 78 4.58 4.62 -6.59
N ILE A 79 3.51 3.90 -6.92
CA ILE A 79 2.77 4.02 -8.19
C ILE A 79 1.33 4.42 -7.90
N GLY A 80 0.72 5.12 -8.86
CA GLY A 80 -0.69 5.51 -8.81
C GLY A 80 -1.25 5.64 -10.22
N TRP A 81 -2.37 4.98 -10.48
CA TRP A 81 -3.07 5.00 -11.78
C TRP A 81 -4.57 5.16 -11.56
N ILE A 82 -5.19 6.01 -12.38
CA ILE A 82 -6.65 6.25 -12.38
C ILE A 82 -7.25 5.52 -13.59
N GLY A 83 -8.51 5.08 -13.50
CA GLY A 83 -9.22 4.47 -14.63
C GLY A 83 -8.67 3.10 -15.05
N THR A 84 -8.07 2.37 -14.10
CA THR A 84 -7.71 0.96 -14.33
C THR A 84 -8.96 0.09 -14.36
N ARG A 85 -8.83 -1.19 -14.75
CA ARG A 85 -9.95 -2.15 -14.66
C ARG A 85 -10.50 -2.34 -13.23
N PHE A 86 -9.79 -1.83 -12.22
CA PHE A 86 -10.15 -1.89 -10.80
C PHE A 86 -10.44 -0.49 -10.22
N GLY A 87 -10.68 0.51 -11.07
CA GLY A 87 -10.76 1.92 -10.67
C GLY A 87 -9.39 2.56 -10.46
N THR A 88 -9.21 3.27 -9.36
CA THR A 88 -7.96 3.90 -8.97
C THR A 88 -7.08 2.93 -8.18
N MET A 89 -5.87 2.68 -8.67
CA MET A 89 -4.89 1.83 -8.00
C MET A 89 -3.74 2.67 -7.44
N VAL A 90 -3.38 2.46 -6.18
CA VAL A 90 -2.22 3.08 -5.53
C VAL A 90 -1.42 2.01 -4.79
N ALA A 91 -0.11 1.97 -5.01
CA ALA A 91 0.75 1.02 -4.31
C ALA A 91 2.06 1.67 -3.82
N ILE A 92 2.62 1.09 -2.76
CA ILE A 92 3.89 1.45 -2.16
C ILE A 92 4.71 0.18 -1.87
N GLN A 93 6.03 0.28 -2.07
CA GLN A 93 6.97 -0.81 -1.80
C GLN A 93 8.19 -0.28 -1.06
N ASP A 94 8.63 -1.03 -0.05
CA ASP A 94 9.95 -0.87 0.56
C ASP A 94 11.05 -1.33 -0.38
N THR A 95 12.02 -0.46 -0.62
CA THR A 95 13.14 -0.61 -1.54
C THR A 95 14.48 -0.46 -0.82
N ARG A 96 14.47 -0.60 0.52
CA ARG A 96 15.71 -0.76 1.29
C ARG A 96 16.45 -2.01 0.82
N ASP A 97 17.78 -1.96 0.87
CA ASP A 97 18.60 -3.13 0.64
C ASP A 97 18.31 -4.17 1.73
N VAL A 98 17.90 -5.35 1.30
CA VAL A 98 17.48 -6.45 2.17
C VAL A 98 18.71 -7.21 2.67
N PRO A 99 18.89 -7.38 4.00
CA PRO A 99 19.89 -8.28 4.55
C PRO A 99 19.79 -9.69 3.98
N GLU A 100 20.93 -10.32 3.67
CA GLU A 100 20.95 -11.65 3.04
C GLU A 100 20.17 -12.71 3.82
N GLU A 101 20.15 -12.60 5.16
CA GLU A 101 19.40 -13.49 6.05
C GLU A 101 17.87 -13.46 5.83
N TYR A 102 17.31 -12.32 5.40
CA TYR A 102 15.87 -12.18 5.16
C TYR A 102 15.46 -12.43 3.72
N ARG A 103 16.43 -12.45 2.80
CA ARG A 103 16.17 -12.52 1.37
C ARG A 103 15.35 -13.75 0.95
N PRO A 104 15.63 -14.98 1.44
CA PRO A 104 14.84 -16.15 1.08
C PRO A 104 13.37 -16.04 1.51
N VAL A 105 13.12 -15.46 2.69
CA VAL A 105 11.77 -15.29 3.24
C VAL A 105 10.99 -14.25 2.42
N ILE A 106 11.65 -13.15 2.05
CA ILE A 106 11.05 -12.08 1.24
C ILE A 106 10.74 -12.57 -0.17
N ASP A 107 11.68 -13.29 -0.80
CA ASP A 107 11.51 -13.81 -2.16
C ASP A 107 10.35 -14.81 -2.19
N ALA A 108 10.29 -15.76 -1.24
CA ALA A 108 9.19 -16.71 -1.11
C ALA A 108 7.82 -16.02 -0.89
N ALA A 109 7.78 -14.97 -0.04
CA ALA A 109 6.56 -14.20 0.18
C ALA A 109 6.10 -13.44 -1.08
N MET A 110 7.05 -12.92 -1.88
CA MET A 110 6.76 -12.23 -3.13
C MET A 110 6.26 -13.21 -4.20
N GLU A 111 6.90 -14.38 -4.32
CA GLU A 111 6.48 -15.45 -5.22
C GLU A 111 5.06 -15.94 -4.90
N GLN A 112 4.75 -16.17 -3.62
CA GLN A 112 3.39 -16.55 -3.18
C GLN A 112 2.36 -15.50 -3.56
N ARG A 113 2.63 -14.21 -3.29
CA ARG A 113 1.71 -13.11 -3.66
C ARG A 113 1.52 -13.02 -5.18
N MET A 114 2.58 -13.19 -5.96
CA MET A 114 2.49 -13.17 -7.42
C MET A 114 1.69 -14.37 -7.96
N GLY A 115 1.93 -15.55 -7.41
CA GLY A 115 1.19 -16.77 -7.73
C GLY A 115 -0.31 -16.62 -7.47
N ALA A 116 -0.69 -16.12 -6.28
CA ALA A 116 -2.08 -15.88 -5.91
C ALA A 116 -2.75 -14.83 -6.84
N ALA A 117 -2.03 -13.77 -7.21
CA ALA A 117 -2.53 -12.77 -8.14
C ALA A 117 -2.77 -13.34 -9.56
N LEU A 118 -1.89 -14.23 -10.03
CA LEU A 118 -1.99 -14.90 -11.33
C LEU A 118 -3.14 -15.91 -11.37
N ALA A 119 -3.27 -16.77 -10.35
CA ALA A 119 -4.37 -17.74 -10.24
C ALA A 119 -5.74 -17.04 -10.33
N LYS A 120 -5.91 -15.93 -9.60
CA LYS A 120 -7.13 -15.13 -9.64
C LYS A 120 -7.37 -14.49 -11.01
N ALA A 121 -6.33 -14.07 -11.72
CA ALA A 121 -6.45 -13.46 -13.03
C ALA A 121 -6.87 -14.46 -14.12
N TRP A 122 -6.56 -15.75 -13.94
CA TRP A 122 -6.83 -16.81 -14.91
C TRP A 122 -8.13 -17.57 -14.63
N GLY A 123 -8.91 -17.14 -13.63
CA GLY A 123 -10.24 -17.69 -13.34
C GLY A 123 -10.21 -19.03 -12.60
N GLU A 124 -9.05 -19.46 -12.11
CA GLU A 124 -8.92 -20.59 -11.19
C GLU A 124 -9.28 -20.12 -9.77
N SER A 125 -10.57 -19.93 -9.49
CA SER A 125 -11.05 -19.81 -8.11
C SER A 125 -12.51 -20.22 -8.02
N ASP A 126 -12.73 -21.49 -7.65
CA ASP A 126 -13.74 -21.75 -6.63
C ASP A 126 -13.31 -20.96 -5.39
N GLU A 127 -14.18 -20.04 -4.96
CA GLU A 127 -14.21 -19.28 -3.71
C GLU A 127 -13.06 -19.54 -2.71
N ALA A 128 -11.85 -19.08 -3.03
CA ALA A 128 -10.70 -19.19 -2.13
C ALA A 128 -10.80 -18.12 -1.02
N PRO A 129 -10.41 -18.43 0.23
CA PRO A 129 -10.42 -17.49 1.34
C PRO A 129 -9.68 -16.19 1.02
N VAL A 130 -10.11 -15.07 1.60
CA VAL A 130 -9.38 -13.81 1.50
C VAL A 130 -8.01 -13.96 2.17
N GLU A 131 -6.99 -14.26 1.37
CA GLU A 131 -5.64 -14.50 1.87
C GLU A 131 -5.02 -13.22 2.45
N ARG A 132 -4.28 -13.38 3.55
CA ARG A 132 -3.50 -12.29 4.16
C ARG A 132 -2.50 -11.76 3.14
N GLY A 133 -2.55 -10.45 2.91
CA GLY A 133 -1.69 -9.79 1.92
C GLY A 133 -2.26 -9.77 0.50
N SER A 134 -3.49 -10.25 0.29
CA SER A 134 -4.22 -10.01 -0.96
C SER A 134 -4.62 -8.54 -1.08
N VAL A 135 -4.62 -8.00 -2.31
CA VAL A 135 -5.00 -6.60 -2.59
C VAL A 135 -6.43 -6.30 -2.14
N ALA A 136 -7.34 -7.27 -2.23
CA ALA A 136 -8.72 -7.12 -1.78
C ALA A 136 -8.79 -6.89 -0.26
N LEU A 137 -8.08 -7.71 0.53
CA LEU A 137 -8.02 -7.53 1.98
C LEU A 137 -7.36 -6.20 2.35
N MET A 138 -6.22 -5.88 1.72
CA MET A 138 -5.53 -4.60 1.96
C MET A 138 -6.46 -3.42 1.68
N THR A 139 -7.24 -3.46 0.60
CA THR A 139 -8.21 -2.41 0.30
C THR A 139 -9.30 -2.30 1.37
N GLN A 140 -9.84 -3.43 1.87
CA GLN A 140 -10.83 -3.42 2.95
C GLN A 140 -10.26 -2.87 4.27
N GLU A 141 -9.06 -3.31 4.65
CA GLU A 141 -8.37 -2.81 5.85
C GLU A 141 -8.08 -1.31 5.75
N PHE A 142 -7.68 -0.84 4.57
CA PHE A 142 -7.47 0.57 4.29
C PHE A 142 -8.77 1.37 4.50
N ARG A 143 -9.87 0.94 3.89
CA ARG A 143 -11.18 1.60 4.04
C ARG A 143 -11.60 1.68 5.51
N ALA A 144 -11.49 0.57 6.23
CA ALA A 144 -11.84 0.52 7.65
C ALA A 144 -10.98 1.47 8.49
N ALA A 145 -9.67 1.50 8.24
CA ALA A 145 -8.74 2.35 8.97
C ALA A 145 -8.96 3.85 8.68
N VAL A 146 -9.23 4.21 7.43
CA VAL A 146 -9.51 5.60 7.04
C VAL A 146 -10.84 6.06 7.62
N ALA A 147 -11.91 5.26 7.50
CA ALA A 147 -13.21 5.58 8.09
C ALA A 147 -13.12 5.76 9.62
N ALA A 148 -12.32 4.96 10.31
CA ALA A 148 -12.10 5.10 11.76
C ALA A 148 -11.29 6.34 12.14
N ALA A 149 -10.47 6.89 11.23
CA ALA A 149 -9.68 8.10 11.47
C ALA A 149 -10.47 9.40 11.18
N GLU A 150 -11.60 9.29 10.47
CA GLU A 150 -12.52 10.40 10.17
C GLU A 150 -13.70 10.50 11.16
N ALA A 151 -13.89 9.50 12.02
CA ALA A 151 -14.92 9.43 13.06
C ALA A 151 -14.53 10.21 14.33
#